data_AF-A0A951G3K9-F1
#
_entry.id   AF-A0A951G3K9-F1
#
_cell.length_a   1.000
_cell.length_b   1.000
_cell.length_c   1.000
_cell.angle_alpha   90.00
_cell.angle_beta   90.00
_cell.angle_gamma   90.00
#
_symmetry.space_group_name_H-M   'P 1'
#
loop_
_entity.id
_entity.type
_entity.pdbx_description
1 polymer ?
#
loop_
_entity_poly.entity_id
_entity_poly.type
_entity_poly.pdbx_seq_one_letter_code
_entity_poly.pdbx_strand_id
1 'polypeptide(L)' 'MLGLDNPTHLAFLFVLLLLVFGAKRLPELGRSLGSGLRGFKESISGEAEPTQLEPTTTAKAADLREHTEPAPPRTVA' A
#
# COMPACT_ATOMS: atom_id res chain seq x y z
N MET A 1 19.74 32.05 8.17
CA MET A 1 20.62 30.92 8.55
C MET A 1 19.71 29.74 8.88
N LEU A 2 19.26 28.81 8.04
CA LEU A 2 19.34 28.44 6.63
C LEU A 2 17.86 28.30 6.21
N GLY A 3 17.43 28.84 5.06
CA GLY A 3 16.01 28.86 4.64
C GLY A 3 15.36 27.50 4.31
N LEU A 4 15.82 26.40 4.92
CA LEU A 4 15.25 25.05 4.77
C LEU A 4 13.88 24.88 5.46
N ASP A 5 13.51 25.81 6.34
CA ASP A 5 12.21 25.90 6.98
C ASP A 5 11.12 26.40 6.02
N ASN A 6 11.49 26.90 4.84
CA ASN A 6 10.49 27.30 3.86
C ASN A 6 9.87 26.07 3.18
N PRO A 7 8.55 25.84 3.33
CA PRO A 7 7.87 24.67 2.76
C PRO A 7 8.01 24.59 1.23
N THR A 8 8.29 25.72 0.56
CA THR A 8 8.56 25.77 -0.89
C THR A 8 9.81 24.98 -1.28
N HIS A 9 10.90 25.04 -0.47
CA HIS A 9 12.12 24.27 -0.76
C HIS A 9 11.88 22.77 -0.62
N LEU A 10 11.12 22.37 0.40
CA LEU A 10 10.76 20.96 0.60
C LEU A 10 9.89 20.44 -0.55
N ALA A 11 8.91 21.23 -1.00
CA ALA A 11 8.11 20.90 -2.17
C ALA A 11 8.96 20.73 -3.44
N PHE A 12 9.93 21.63 -3.66
CA PHE A 12 10.83 21.54 -4.82
C PHE A 12 11.69 20.27 -4.82
N LEU A 13 12.22 19.90 -3.64
CA LEU A 13 12.96 18.64 -3.48
C LEU A 13 12.07 17.43 -3.72
N PHE A 14 10.84 17.45 -3.20
CA PHE A 14 9.86 16.38 -3.40
C PHE A 14 9.52 16.21 -4.87
N VAL A 15 9.32 17.31 -5.61
CA VAL A 15 9.07 17.31 -7.05
C VAL A 15 10.25 16.70 -7.81
N LEU A 16 11.50 17.03 -7.45
CA LEU A 16 12.67 16.44 -8.08
C LEU A 16 12.76 14.92 -7.80
N LEU A 17 12.45 14.50 -6.57
CA LEU A 17 12.38 13.09 -6.19
C LEU A 17 11.27 12.37 -6.97
N LEU A 18 10.09 12.97 -7.09
CA LEU A 18 8.97 12.46 -7.86
C LEU A 18 9.30 12.38 -9.35
N LEU A 19 10.17 13.23 -9.88
CA LEU A 19 10.61 13.17 -11.28
C LEU A 19 11.55 11.99 -11.52
N VAL A 20 12.46 11.70 -10.58
CA VAL A 20 13.42 10.58 -10.69
C VAL A 20 12.75 9.24 -10.37
N PHE A 21 12.03 9.15 -9.25
CA PHE A 21 11.38 7.93 -8.78
C PHE A 21 9.99 7.72 -9.39
N GLY A 22 9.34 8.77 -9.87
CA GLY A 22 7.97 8.75 -10.38
C GLY A 22 6.91 9.03 -9.31
N ALA A 23 5.80 9.66 -9.72
CA ALA A 23 4.70 10.04 -8.83
C ALA A 23 4.00 8.86 -8.12
N LYS A 24 4.18 7.64 -8.64
CA LYS A 24 3.52 6.43 -8.14
C LYS A 24 4.36 5.65 -7.11
N ARG A 25 5.70 5.79 -7.16
CA ARG A 25 6.61 5.02 -6.29
C ARG A 25 6.73 5.58 -4.88
N LEU A 26 6.73 6.90 -4.74
CA LEU A 26 6.78 7.57 -3.44
C LEU A 26 5.60 7.22 -2.50
N PRO A 27 4.33 7.27 -2.95
CA PRO A 27 3.20 6.85 -2.10
C PRO A 27 3.17 5.35 -1.84
N GLU A 28 3.61 4.52 -2.79
CA GLU A 28 3.71 3.06 -2.64
C GLU A 28 4.70 2.68 -1.52
N LEU A 29 5.89 3.28 -1.55
CA LEU A 29 6.90 3.13 -0.49
C LEU A 29 6.40 3.68 0.85
N GLY A 30 5.79 4.87 0.86
CA GLY A 30 5.20 5.44 2.08
C GLY A 30 4.11 4.57 2.70
N ARG A 31 3.30 3.88 1.89
CA ARG A 31 2.25 2.98 2.39
C ARG A 31 2.83 1.71 3.02
N SER A 32 3.87 1.12 2.41
CA SER A 32 4.59 -0.02 2.99
C SER A 32 5.30 0.35 4.29
N LEU A 33 6.06 1.45 4.30
CA LEU A 33 6.77 1.95 5.47
C LEU A 33 5.81 2.38 6.58
N GLY A 34 4.69 3.03 6.23
CA GLY A 34 3.67 3.44 7.18
C GLY A 34 3.01 2.26 7.87
N SER A 35 2.71 1.17 7.14
CA SER A 35 2.17 -0.05 7.75
C SER A 35 3.15 -0.71 8.72
N GLY A 36 4.44 -0.80 8.36
CA GLY A 36 5.48 -1.34 9.23
C GLY A 36 5.74 -0.46 10.46
N LEU A 37 5.79 0.87 10.29
CA LEU A 37 5.96 1.81 11.38
C LEU A 37 4.74 1.82 12.31
N ARG A 38 3.53 1.62 11.78
CA ARG A 38 2.30 1.52 12.57
C ARG A 38 2.33 0.30 13.49
N GLY A 39 2.66 -0.88 12.97
CA GLY A 39 2.81 -2.09 13.79
C GLY A 39 3.99 -2.02 14.76
N PHE A 40 5.09 -1.37 14.35
CA PHE A 40 6.21 -1.07 15.24
C PHE A 40 5.72 -0.20 16.41
N LYS A 41 5.06 0.93 16.14
CA LYS A 41 4.49 1.84 17.14
C LYS A 41 3.56 1.10 18.11
N GLU A 42 2.66 0.27 17.60
CA GLU A 42 1.73 -0.51 18.43
C GLU A 42 2.47 -1.48 19.37
N SER A 43 3.55 -2.10 18.88
CA SER A 43 4.38 -3.00 19.69
C SER A 43 5.16 -2.29 20.81
N ILE A 44 5.65 -1.08 20.57
CA ILE A 44 6.35 -0.27 21.60
C ILE A 44 5.37 0.44 22.54
N SER A 45 4.21 0.86 22.06
CA SER A 45 3.20 1.56 22.87
C SER A 45 2.33 0.61 23.69
N GLY A 46 2.35 -0.70 23.41
CA GLY A 46 1.57 -1.70 24.15
C GLY A 46 0.04 -1.62 23.92
N GLU A 47 -0.40 -0.73 23.02
CA GLU A 47 -1.79 -0.54 22.64
C GLU A 47 -2.10 -1.42 21.43
N ALA A 48 -2.54 -2.65 21.68
CA ALA A 48 -3.07 -3.54 20.65
C ALA A 48 -4.50 -3.13 20.28
N GLU A 49 -4.64 -2.08 19.47
CA GLU A 49 -5.92 -1.70 18.85
C GLU A 49 -6.18 -2.57 17.60
N PRO A 50 -7.34 -3.23 17.47
CA PRO A 50 -7.66 -4.06 16.31
C PRO A 50 -8.04 -3.18 15.12
N THR A 51 -7.04 -2.60 14.43
CA THR A 51 -7.29 -1.93 13.15
C THR A 51 -7.53 -2.99 12.07
N GLN A 52 -8.80 -3.26 11.80
CA GLN A 52 -9.25 -4.08 10.67
C GLN A 52 -8.72 -3.49 9.36
N LEU A 53 -7.88 -4.26 8.69
CA LEU A 53 -7.43 -4.01 7.32
C LEU A 53 -8.39 -4.71 6.37
N GLU A 54 -9.45 -4.01 5.95
CA GLU A 54 -10.22 -4.42 4.77
C GLU A 54 -9.42 -4.09 3.50
N PRO A 55 -9.23 -5.05 2.59
CA PRO A 55 -8.52 -4.85 1.34
C PRO A 55 -9.46 -4.18 0.32
N THR A 56 -9.03 -3.12 -0.33
CA THR A 56 -9.59 -2.76 -1.63
C THR A 56 -8.47 -2.33 -2.56
N THR A 57 -7.68 -3.30 -2.97
CA THR A 57 -7.35 -3.42 -4.39
C THR A 57 -8.58 -3.99 -5.06
N THR A 58 -9.15 -3.26 -6.03
CA THR A 58 -9.93 -3.72 -7.20
C THR A 58 -10.61 -2.45 -7.74
N ALA A 59 -9.96 -1.65 -8.58
CA ALA A 59 -9.99 -1.89 -10.02
C ALA A 59 -11.36 -2.41 -10.48
N LYS A 60 -12.31 -1.48 -10.59
CA LYS A 60 -13.43 -1.54 -11.52
C LYS A 60 -13.09 -2.36 -12.79
N ALA A 61 -13.96 -3.33 -13.09
CA ALA A 61 -14.19 -4.03 -14.37
C ALA A 61 -13.51 -5.40 -14.61
N ALA A 62 -14.36 -6.35 -15.06
CA ALA A 62 -14.13 -7.72 -15.53
C ALA A 62 -13.93 -8.76 -14.42
N ASP A 63 -14.72 -9.82 -14.25
CA ASP A 63 -15.77 -10.36 -15.09
C ASP A 63 -16.62 -11.28 -14.21
N LEU A 64 -17.91 -10.96 -14.13
CA LEU A 64 -18.91 -11.67 -13.37
C LEU A 64 -19.54 -12.74 -14.28
N ARG A 65 -18.77 -13.72 -14.77
CA ARG A 65 -19.34 -14.87 -15.50
C ARG A 65 -18.54 -16.14 -15.24
N GLU A 66 -19.28 -17.23 -15.11
CA GLU A 66 -18.81 -18.62 -15.08
C GLU A 66 -18.40 -19.23 -13.75
N HIS A 67 -19.35 -19.12 -12.82
CA HIS A 67 -19.77 -20.25 -12.01
C HIS A 67 -20.28 -21.39 -12.94
N THR A 68 -19.57 -22.52 -13.01
CA THR A 68 -20.15 -23.85 -13.26
C THR A 68 -19.24 -24.89 -12.58
N GLU A 69 -19.59 -25.21 -11.34
CA GLU A 69 -19.47 -26.54 -10.69
C GLU A 69 -19.93 -27.68 -11.65
N PRO A 70 -19.74 -29.00 -11.40
CA PRO A 70 -19.04 -29.74 -10.35
C PRO A 70 -18.24 -30.98 -10.89
N ALA A 71 -17.70 -31.77 -9.95
CA ALA A 71 -17.55 -33.23 -9.99
C ALA A 71 -16.25 -33.87 -10.60
N PRO A 72 -15.41 -34.47 -9.73
CA PRO A 72 -14.30 -35.31 -10.16
C PRO A 72 -14.80 -36.73 -10.51
N PRO A 73 -14.16 -37.40 -11.47
CA PRO A 73 -14.03 -38.85 -11.36
C PRO A 73 -12.60 -39.32 -11.66
N ARG A 74 -12.09 -40.05 -10.67
CA ARG A 74 -11.08 -41.11 -10.70
C ARG A 74 -10.68 -41.58 -12.12
N THR A 75 -9.38 -41.70 -12.36
CA THR A 75 -8.78 -42.94 -12.90
C THR A 75 -7.28 -42.90 -12.58
N VAL A 76 -6.92 -43.75 -11.63
CA VAL A 76 -5.56 -44.24 -11.42
C VAL A 76 -5.32 -45.28 -12.51
N ALA A 77 -4.24 -45.14 -13.27
CA ALA A 77 -3.69 -46.15 -14.16
C ALA A 77 -2.18 -46.16 -14.00
#